data_AF-A0A353IQL9-F1
#
_entry.id   AF-A0A353IQL9-F1
#
_cell.length_a   1.000
_cell.length_b   1.000
_cell.length_c   1.000
_cell.angle_alpha   90.00
_cell.angle_beta   90.00
_cell.angle_gamma   90.00
#
_symmetry.space_group_name_H-M   'P 1'
#
loop_
_entity.id
_entity.type
_entity.pdbx_description
1 polymer ?
#
loop_
_entity_poly.entity_id
_entity_poly.type
_entity_poly.pdbx_seq_one_letter_code
_entity_poly.pdbx_strand_id
1 'polypeptide(L)'
;MLRSAADVVLPPVCVVCRSPIGIQGLLCGPCFAGIDFIAPPLCARLGVSLPFDAGGSSLSAPAIAAPLVYDRARAVARYTQTMRDLIQGFKYRDRQEGLRLFSRWLAHAVEPAAFVL
;
A
#
# COMPACT_ATOMS: atom_id res chain seq x y z
N MET A 1 2.83 -15.97 26.53
CA MET A 1 3.97 -15.58 27.37
C MET A 1 5.26 -15.32 26.57
N LEU A 2 5.66 -16.17 25.62
CA LEU A 2 6.87 -15.97 24.79
C LEU A 2 6.96 -14.61 24.05
N ARG A 3 5.82 -14.10 23.56
CA ARG A 3 5.77 -12.87 22.77
C ARG A 3 6.21 -11.62 23.56
N SER A 4 5.75 -11.50 24.81
CA SER A 4 6.11 -10.39 25.70
C SER A 4 7.58 -10.38 26.09
N ALA A 5 8.21 -11.56 26.24
CA ALA A 5 9.64 -11.66 26.50
C ALA A 5 10.47 -11.28 25.25
N ALA A 6 9.99 -11.64 24.06
CA ALA A 6 10.63 -11.26 22.79
C ALA A 6 10.59 -9.74 22.56
N ASP A 7 9.49 -9.07 22.92
CA ASP A 7 9.36 -7.60 22.76
C ASP A 7 10.31 -6.81 23.68
N VAL A 8 10.83 -7.40 24.76
CA VAL A 8 11.87 -6.77 25.61
C VAL A 8 13.23 -6.77 24.89
N VAL A 9 13.55 -7.85 24.18
CA VAL A 9 14.82 -7.99 23.43
C VAL A 9 14.75 -7.26 22.09
N LEU A 10 13.60 -7.33 21.43
CA LEU A 10 13.33 -6.72 20.14
C LEU A 10 12.11 -5.80 20.26
N PRO A 11 12.28 -4.55 20.72
CA PRO A 11 11.17 -3.64 20.90
C PRO A 11 10.45 -3.37 19.57
N PRO A 12 9.11 -3.28 19.57
CA PRO A 12 8.34 -2.92 18.39
C PRO A 12 8.68 -1.50 17.92
N VAL A 13 9.16 -1.42 16.68
CA VAL A 13 9.56 -0.16 16.03
C VAL A 13 8.89 0.01 14.67
N CYS A 14 8.68 1.25 14.27
CA CYS A 14 8.18 1.61 12.95
C CYS A 14 9.10 1.06 11.85
N VAL A 15 8.49 0.42 10.84
CA VAL A 15 9.20 -0.17 9.69
C VAL A 15 10.02 0.88 8.91
N VAL A 16 9.62 2.16 8.94
CA VAL A 16 10.30 3.25 8.23
C VAL A 16 11.26 4.01 9.13
N CYS A 17 10.75 4.73 10.13
CA CYS A 17 11.55 5.66 10.93
C CYS A 17 12.11 5.07 12.22
N ARG A 18 11.79 3.80 12.52
CA ARG A 18 12.25 3.08 13.71
C ARG A 18 11.79 3.67 15.07
N SER A 19 10.84 4.59 15.08
CA SER A 19 10.22 5.08 16.32
C SER A 19 9.50 3.95 17.07
N PRO A 20 9.46 3.95 18.40
CA PRO A 20 8.70 2.96 19.17
C PRO A 20 7.21 2.94 18.77
N ILE A 21 6.63 1.76 18.64
CA ILE A 21 5.21 1.54 18.35
C ILE A 21 4.67 0.39 19.20
N GLY A 22 3.34 0.20 19.25
CA GLY A 22 2.75 -0.85 20.09
C GLY A 22 2.78 -2.26 19.49
N ILE A 23 2.97 -2.39 18.17
CA ILE A 23 2.84 -3.67 17.46
C ILE A 23 3.91 -3.76 16.37
N GLN A 24 4.59 -4.90 16.30
CA GLN A 24 5.58 -5.21 15.25
C GLN A 24 4.97 -5.16 13.84
N GLY A 25 5.77 -4.72 12.86
CA GLY A 25 5.40 -4.74 11.44
C GLY A 25 4.36 -3.69 11.03
N LEU A 26 4.17 -2.63 11.84
CA LEU A 26 3.30 -1.50 11.52
C LEU A 26 4.10 -0.19 11.30
N LEU A 27 3.39 0.83 10.85
CA LEU A 27 3.89 2.20 10.75
C LEU A 27 3.43 3.02 11.95
N CYS A 28 4.25 3.99 12.36
CA CYS A 28 3.77 5.05 13.25
C CYS A 28 2.84 6.01 12.48
N GLY A 29 2.02 6.77 13.20
CA GLY A 29 1.04 7.70 12.63
C GLY A 29 1.61 8.65 11.56
N PRO A 30 2.73 9.34 11.80
CA PRO A 30 3.34 10.23 10.81
C PRO A 30 3.79 9.52 9.53
N CYS A 31 4.43 8.35 9.64
CA CYS A 31 4.82 7.58 8.47
C CYS A 31 3.59 7.08 7.70
N PHE A 32 2.56 6.61 8.41
CA PHE A 32 1.31 6.19 7.78
C PHE A 32 0.64 7.35 7.03
N ALA A 33 0.60 8.56 7.61
CA ALA A 33 0.05 9.75 6.97
C ALA A 33 0.82 10.19 5.71
N GLY A 34 2.09 9.80 5.58
CA GLY A 34 2.90 10.05 4.37
C GLY A 34 2.63 9.06 3.22
N ILE A 35 1.77 8.07 3.41
CA ILE A 35 1.35 7.15 2.35
C ILE A 35 0.17 7.75 1.58
N ASP A 36 0.37 7.98 0.29
CA ASP A 36 -0.66 8.47 -0.62
C ASP A 36 -1.36 7.30 -1.30
N PHE A 37 -2.41 6.78 -0.66
CA PHE A 37 -3.17 5.64 -1.16
C PHE A 37 -3.99 6.00 -2.40
N ILE A 38 -4.02 5.09 -3.37
CA ILE A 38 -4.80 5.25 -4.60
C ILE A 38 -6.22 4.72 -4.33
N ALA A 39 -7.17 5.62 -4.14
CA ALA A 39 -8.55 5.30 -3.78
C ALA A 39 -9.54 5.49 -4.96
N PRO A 40 -10.72 4.82 -4.92
CA PRO A 40 -11.81 5.01 -5.88
C PRO A 40 -12.25 6.48 -6.04
N PRO A 41 -12.77 6.86 -7.22
CA PRO A 41 -13.03 6.01 -8.39
C PRO A 41 -11.75 5.66 -9.16
N LEU A 42 -11.62 4.42 -9.63
CA LEU A 42 -10.43 3.92 -10.31
C LEU A 42 -10.75 3.44 -11.73
N CYS A 43 -9.82 3.68 -12.67
CA CYS A 43 -9.84 3.02 -13.96
C CYS A 43 -9.80 1.50 -13.78
N ALA A 44 -10.75 0.79 -14.39
CA ALA A 44 -10.88 -0.67 -14.27
C ALA A 44 -9.67 -1.43 -14.83
N ARG A 45 -9.01 -0.86 -15.85
CA ARG A 45 -7.85 -1.45 -16.53
C ARG A 45 -6.51 -0.97 -16.00
N LEU A 46 -6.31 0.34 -15.89
CA LEU A 46 -5.01 0.92 -15.50
C LEU A 46 -4.82 1.06 -13.99
N GLY A 47 -5.91 1.08 -13.22
CA GLY A 47 -5.86 1.28 -11.78
C GLY A 47 -5.48 2.69 -11.31
N VAL A 48 -5.46 3.67 -12.22
CA VAL A 48 -5.29 5.09 -11.88
C VAL A 48 -6.58 5.69 -11.33
N SER A 49 -6.46 6.66 -10.44
CA SER A 49 -7.60 7.43 -9.92
C SER A 49 -8.24 8.28 -11.02
N LEU A 50 -9.57 8.30 -11.04
CA LEU A 50 -10.40 9.06 -11.95
C LEU A 50 -10.98 10.30 -11.23
N PRO A 51 -11.27 11.39 -11.96
CA PRO A 51 -11.84 12.61 -11.37
C PRO A 51 -13.31 12.47 -10.97
N PHE A 52 -14.05 11.55 -11.59
CA PHE A 52 -15.46 11.29 -11.31
C PHE A 52 -15.78 9.80 -11.49
N ASP A 53 -16.81 9.34 -10.79
CA ASP A 53 -17.37 8.01 -10.98
C ASP A 53 -18.45 8.05 -12.07
N ALA A 54 -18.23 7.34 -13.18
CA ALA A 54 -19.21 7.23 -14.25
C ALA A 54 -20.15 6.02 -14.08
N GLY A 55 -20.01 5.27 -12.97
CA GLY A 55 -20.72 4.02 -12.74
C GLY A 55 -20.12 2.84 -13.51
N GLY A 56 -20.24 1.63 -12.94
CA GLY A 56 -19.71 0.42 -13.56
C GLY A 56 -18.17 0.41 -13.73
N SER A 57 -17.67 -0.33 -14.71
CA SER A 57 -16.23 -0.44 -14.99
C SER A 57 -15.71 0.75 -15.81
N SER A 58 -15.53 1.89 -15.14
CA SER A 58 -15.02 3.11 -15.78
C SER A 58 -13.59 2.94 -16.33
N LEU A 59 -13.35 3.42 -17.55
CA LEU A 59 -12.04 3.41 -18.21
C LEU A 59 -11.52 4.84 -18.41
N SER A 60 -10.23 5.05 -18.18
CA SER A 60 -9.58 6.33 -18.48
C SER A 60 -9.29 6.47 -19.97
N ALA A 61 -9.18 7.71 -20.45
CA ALA A 61 -8.86 7.98 -21.87
C ALA A 61 -7.58 7.25 -22.36
N PRO A 62 -6.48 7.17 -21.58
CA PRO A 62 -5.30 6.39 -22.00
C PRO A 62 -5.57 4.90 -22.16
N ALA A 63 -6.46 4.32 -21.34
CA ALA A 63 -6.82 2.91 -21.42
C ALA A 63 -7.62 2.57 -22.69
N ILE A 64 -8.36 3.54 -23.22
CA ILE A 64 -9.15 3.43 -24.45
C ILE A 64 -8.26 3.69 -25.67
N ALA A 65 -7.44 4.74 -25.62
CA ALA A 65 -6.63 5.18 -26.76
C ALA A 65 -5.53 4.18 -27.16
N ALA A 66 -4.97 3.44 -26.18
CA ALA A 66 -3.93 2.46 -26.43
C ALA A 66 -4.22 1.18 -25.62
N PRO A 67 -4.95 0.21 -26.20
CA PRO A 67 -5.22 -1.06 -25.53
C PRO A 67 -3.90 -1.79 -25.18
N LEU A 68 -3.73 -2.08 -23.89
CA LEU A 68 -2.51 -2.70 -23.36
C LEU A 68 -2.54 -4.23 -23.50
N VAL A 69 -1.39 -4.88 -23.28
CA VAL A 69 -1.28 -6.36 -23.29
C VAL A 69 -1.84 -7.04 -22.04
N TYR A 70 -2.33 -6.28 -21.06
CA TYR A 70 -2.90 -6.79 -19.81
C TYR A 70 -4.34 -6.32 -19.63
N ASP A 71 -5.12 -7.13 -18.93
CA ASP A 71 -6.54 -6.85 -18.65
C ASP A 71 -6.70 -5.88 -17.48
N ARG A 72 -5.83 -5.96 -16.48
CA ARG A 72 -5.91 -5.13 -15.27
C ARG A 72 -4.56 -4.92 -14.60
N ALA A 73 -4.29 -3.69 -14.22
CA ALA A 73 -3.21 -3.26 -13.35
C ALA A 73 -3.79 -2.61 -12.09
N ARG A 74 -3.18 -2.89 -10.93
CA ARG A 74 -3.53 -2.27 -9.64
C ARG A 74 -2.29 -1.86 -8.89
N ALA A 75 -2.34 -0.66 -8.32
CA ALA A 75 -1.35 -0.13 -7.41
C ALA A 75 -2.06 0.28 -6.11
N VAL A 76 -1.39 0.07 -4.98
CA VAL A 76 -1.90 0.41 -3.65
C VAL A 76 -1.82 1.91 -3.37
N ALA A 77 -0.70 2.52 -3.74
CA ALA A 77 -0.35 3.88 -3.36
C ALA A 77 0.60 4.50 -4.40
N ARG A 78 0.67 5.83 -4.42
CA ARG A 78 1.67 6.55 -5.19
C ARG A 78 3.06 6.35 -4.59
N TYR A 79 4.07 6.47 -5.45
CA TYR A 79 5.47 6.31 -5.06
C TYR A 79 6.02 7.59 -4.41
N THR A 80 5.43 8.00 -3.29
CA THR A 80 5.86 9.13 -2.45
C THR A 80 7.12 8.79 -1.65
N GLN A 81 7.65 9.74 -0.87
CA GLN A 81 8.86 9.52 -0.08
C GLN A 81 8.75 8.32 0.87
N THR A 82 7.69 8.24 1.68
CA THR A 82 7.52 7.11 2.61
C THR A 82 7.36 5.78 1.87
N MET A 83 6.57 5.75 0.79
CA MET A 83 6.39 4.52 0.01
C MET A 83 7.70 4.08 -0.67
N ARG A 84 8.49 5.05 -1.15
CA ARG A 84 9.83 4.80 -1.68
C ARG A 84 10.74 4.17 -0.64
N ASP A 85 10.79 4.72 0.57
CA ASP A 85 11.66 4.21 1.64
C ASP A 85 11.28 2.77 2.03
N LEU A 86 9.98 2.48 2.07
CA LEU A 86 9.42 1.14 2.27
C LEU A 86 9.85 0.16 1.18
N ILE A 87 9.58 0.49 -0.09
CA ILE A 87 9.87 -0.40 -1.22
C ILE A 87 11.38 -0.59 -1.39
N GLN A 88 12.19 0.45 -1.19
CA GLN A 88 13.65 0.32 -1.26
C GLN A 88 14.21 -0.49 -0.09
N GLY A 89 13.67 -0.30 1.13
CA GLY A 89 13.99 -1.14 2.28
C GLY A 89 13.75 -2.62 1.99
N PHE A 90 12.58 -2.92 1.43
CA PHE A 90 12.21 -4.28 1.06
C PHE A 90 13.08 -4.84 -0.08
N LYS A 91 13.18 -4.12 -1.21
CA LYS A 91 13.84 -4.62 -2.43
C LYS A 91 15.35 -4.73 -2.32
N TYR A 92 15.99 -3.81 -1.60
CA TYR A 92 17.46 -3.66 -1.64
C TYR A 92 18.15 -3.82 -0.28
N ARG A 93 17.40 -3.83 0.83
CA ARG A 93 17.98 -3.91 2.18
C ARG A 93 17.45 -5.09 2.99
N ASP A 94 16.76 -6.02 2.34
CA ASP A 94 16.16 -7.23 2.94
C ASP A 94 15.32 -6.93 4.20
N ARG A 95 14.64 -5.77 4.22
CA ARG A 95 13.75 -5.38 5.32
C ARG A 95 12.39 -6.02 5.14
N GLN A 96 12.22 -7.23 5.69
CA GLN A 96 11.02 -8.05 5.53
C GLN A 96 9.90 -7.72 6.54
N GLU A 97 10.17 -6.86 7.53
CA GLU A 97 9.17 -6.47 8.54
C GLU A 97 7.88 -5.86 7.94
N GLY A 98 7.95 -5.25 6.75
CA GLY A 98 6.80 -4.69 6.04
C GLY A 98 5.97 -5.70 5.23
N LEU A 99 6.38 -6.96 5.10
CA LEU A 99 5.74 -7.94 4.20
C LEU A 99 4.24 -8.12 4.48
N ARG A 100 3.85 -8.28 5.75
CA ARG A 100 2.45 -8.46 6.14
C ARG A 100 1.60 -7.21 5.87
N LEU A 101 2.22 -6.03 5.96
CA LEU A 101 1.57 -4.76 5.66
C LEU A 101 1.30 -4.66 4.15
N PHE A 102 2.32 -4.90 3.33
CA PHE A 102 2.19 -4.89 1.87
C PHE A 102 1.18 -5.92 1.37
N SER A 103 1.19 -7.14 1.91
CA SER A 103 0.26 -8.18 1.49
C SER A 103 -1.20 -7.79 1.78
N ARG A 104 -1.47 -7.19 2.94
CA ARG A 104 -2.81 -6.69 3.30
C ARG A 104 -3.25 -5.57 2.38
N TRP A 105 -2.38 -4.61 2.13
CA TRP A 105 -2.70 -3.51 1.22
C TRP A 105 -2.95 -3.98 -0.21
N LEU A 106 -2.14 -4.91 -0.72
CA LEU A 106 -2.33 -5.49 -2.05
C LEU A 106 -3.63 -6.26 -2.16
N ALA A 107 -3.98 -7.06 -1.15
CA ALA A 107 -5.26 -7.76 -1.10
C ALA A 107 -6.44 -6.77 -1.19
N HIS A 108 -6.41 -5.71 -0.37
CA HIS A 108 -7.45 -4.67 -0.41
C HIS A 108 -7.51 -3.90 -1.73
N ALA A 109 -6.38 -3.64 -2.39
CA ALA A 109 -6.38 -2.90 -3.66
C ALA A 109 -6.97 -3.70 -4.84
N VAL A 110 -7.01 -5.03 -4.75
CA VAL A 110 -7.60 -5.89 -5.78
C VAL A 110 -9.12 -5.96 -5.63
N GLU A 111 -9.65 -5.84 -4.41
CA GLU A 111 -11.08 -5.85 -4.12
C GLU A 111 -11.70 -4.44 -4.30
N PRO A 112 -12.48 -4.17 -5.38
CA PRO A 112 -13.01 -2.83 -5.64
C PRO A 112 -14.03 -2.33 -4.60
N ALA A 113 -14.53 -3.23 -3.74
CA ALA A 113 -15.53 -2.93 -2.71
C ALA A 113 -14.94 -2.71 -1.30
N ALA A 114 -13.62 -2.85 -1.11
CA ALA A 114 -13.01 -2.95 0.23
C ALA A 114 -12.46 -1.63 0.79
N PHE A 115 -12.52 -0.51 0.06
CA PHE A 115 -12.11 0.80 0.59
C PHE A 115 -13.25 1.45 1.39
N VAL A 116 -13.75 0.75 2.40
CA VAL A 116 -14.56 1.34 3.47
C VAL A 116 -13.84 1.00 4.76
N LEU A 117 -13.18 2.00 5.33
CA LEU A 117 -12.61 1.97 6.68
C LEU A 117 -13.73 1.89 7.73
#